data_AF-A0A661U172-F1
#
_entry.id   AF-A0A661U172-F1
#
_cell.length_a   1.000
_cell.length_b   1.000
_cell.length_c   1.000
_cell.angle_alpha   90.00
_cell.angle_beta   90.00
_cell.angle_gamma   90.00
#
_symmetry.space_group_name_H-M   'P 1'
#
loop_
_entity.id
_entity.type
_entity.pdbx_description
1 polymer ?
#
loop_
_entity_poly.entity_id
_entity_poly.type
_entity_poly.pdbx_seq_one_letter_code
_entity_poly.pdbx_strand_id
1 'polypeptide(L)'
;MIIFHSISTKAGIKSVSMQRNEPSVLVSAYFLYKRPFLRHLMPSLSRHTNNMMLDSGSISAIRAGDTEWFNMSDYIFYLARNYPFNIVANLDIPFIRSGKKRIPLNRDEILKLNIENALKLLNSRLPARKLIVLQGEKKDDYIIMLEELKRHRSFTDDHTIILGIGSLIGRRWGETIEIIREVRELLPCARWVHTFGVGSGRRIPDLVGLKVTSTDTAYASIISNYGKVILPYGSIKLPKERNYYQGTLMPLNMATITQITPLSCD
;
A
#
# COMPACT_ATOMS: atom_id res chain seq x y z
N MET A 1 -7.51 0.18 -13.43
CA MET A 1 -6.58 -0.09 -12.30
C MET A 1 -6.22 1.25 -11.65
N ILE A 2 -6.24 1.33 -10.32
CA ILE A 2 -5.91 2.53 -9.52
C ILE A 2 -4.47 2.38 -9.01
N ILE A 3 -3.62 3.37 -9.28
CA ILE A 3 -2.24 3.36 -8.78
C ILE A 3 -2.16 4.33 -7.60
N PHE A 4 -1.69 3.84 -6.45
CA PHE A 4 -1.36 4.67 -5.31
C PHE A 4 0.13 5.04 -5.38
N HIS A 5 0.44 6.33 -5.24
CA HIS A 5 1.83 6.77 -5.18
C HIS A 5 2.28 6.85 -3.72
N SER A 6 3.32 6.08 -3.38
CA SER A 6 4.00 6.18 -2.08
C SER A 6 5.06 7.27 -2.17
N ILE A 7 4.90 8.33 -1.36
CA ILE A 7 5.77 9.51 -1.37
C ILE A 7 6.75 9.42 -0.21
N SER A 8 8.05 9.29 -0.52
CA SER A 8 9.13 9.35 0.47
C SER A 8 10.02 10.56 0.16
N THR A 9 9.98 11.55 1.05
CA THR A 9 10.98 12.62 1.12
C THR A 9 11.49 12.72 2.56
N LYS A 10 12.72 13.23 2.76
CA LYS A 10 13.26 13.54 4.10
C LYS A 10 12.34 14.47 4.93
N ALA A 11 11.39 15.14 4.29
CA ALA A 11 10.44 16.06 4.91
C ALA A 11 9.01 15.49 5.06
N GLY A 12 8.61 14.44 4.34
CA GLY A 12 7.23 13.93 4.36
C GLY A 12 6.26 14.87 3.63
N ILE A 13 5.67 14.37 2.54
CA ILE A 13 4.70 15.03 1.63
C ILE A 13 5.29 16.13 0.75
N LYS A 14 5.23 15.95 -0.59
CA LYS A 14 5.19 17.03 -1.60
C LYS A 14 4.52 16.54 -2.91
N SER A 15 3.44 17.22 -3.26
CA SER A 15 2.72 17.30 -4.56
C SER A 15 1.95 16.11 -5.16
N VAL A 16 0.81 16.50 -5.74
CA VAL A 16 -0.20 15.76 -6.50
C VAL A 16 0.28 15.54 -7.94
N SER A 17 -0.07 14.42 -8.59
CA SER A 17 0.01 14.32 -10.06
C SER A 17 -1.38 14.14 -10.69
N MET A 18 -1.58 14.87 -11.79
CA MET A 18 -2.69 14.81 -12.75
C MET A 18 -2.27 13.86 -13.90
N GLN A 19 -3.13 13.16 -14.65
CA GLN A 19 -4.37 13.60 -15.30
C GLN A 19 -5.19 12.37 -15.76
N ARG A 20 -6.53 12.51 -15.71
CA ARG A 20 -7.62 11.55 -15.99
C ARG A 20 -7.77 10.36 -15.01
N ASN A 21 -8.82 10.49 -14.20
CA ASN A 21 -9.35 9.68 -13.09
C ASN A 21 -8.55 9.71 -11.77
N GLU A 22 -8.96 10.67 -10.92
CA GLU A 22 -9.06 10.56 -9.46
C GLU A 22 -7.74 10.33 -8.66
N PRO A 23 -7.03 11.40 -8.24
CA PRO A 23 -5.79 11.27 -7.47
C PRO A 23 -6.02 10.49 -6.17
N SER A 24 -5.21 9.45 -5.97
CA SER A 24 -5.30 8.56 -4.82
C SER A 24 -3.96 8.51 -4.08
N VAL A 25 -3.97 8.73 -2.77
CA VAL A 25 -2.76 8.81 -1.94
C VAL A 25 -2.77 7.74 -0.85
N LEU A 26 -1.58 7.20 -0.57
CA LEU A 26 -1.35 6.30 0.55
C LEU A 26 -0.54 7.05 1.62
N VAL A 27 -1.03 7.04 2.85
CA VAL A 27 -0.44 7.72 4.01
C VAL A 27 -0.14 6.69 5.09
N SER A 28 1.06 6.75 5.66
CA SER A 28 1.48 5.84 6.72
C SER A 28 0.99 6.31 8.10
N ALA A 29 0.24 5.46 8.80
CA ALA A 29 -0.19 5.69 10.17
C ALA A 29 1.00 5.83 11.14
N TYR A 30 2.02 4.98 11.00
CA TYR A 30 3.27 5.09 11.78
C TYR A 30 3.94 6.46 11.64
N PHE A 31 3.92 7.02 10.43
CA PHE A 31 4.49 8.33 10.19
C PHE A 31 3.71 9.44 10.91
N LEU A 32 2.37 9.38 10.88
CA LEU A 32 1.50 10.30 11.62
C LEU A 32 1.56 10.10 13.14
N TYR A 33 1.93 8.90 13.60
CA TYR A 33 2.22 8.63 15.00
C TYR A 33 3.48 9.37 15.45
N LYS A 34 4.60 9.20 14.73
CA LYS A 34 5.87 9.87 15.06
C LYS A 34 5.88 11.37 14.78
N ARG A 35 4.98 11.86 13.91
CA ARG A 35 4.87 13.28 13.54
C ARG A 35 3.42 13.77 13.68
N PRO A 36 2.92 13.92 14.92
CA PRO A 36 1.54 14.29 15.18
C PRO A 36 1.15 15.62 14.54
N PHE A 37 2.09 16.56 14.45
CA PHE A 37 1.82 17.85 13.82
C PHE A 37 1.30 17.67 12.39
N LEU A 38 1.85 16.76 11.57
CA LEU A 38 1.44 16.61 10.16
C LEU A 38 -0.03 16.23 9.94
N ARG A 39 -0.72 15.77 10.98
CA ARG A 39 -2.15 15.43 10.92
C ARG A 39 -3.02 16.64 10.54
N HIS A 40 -2.62 17.87 10.87
CA HIS A 40 -3.35 19.09 10.48
C HIS A 40 -3.41 19.29 8.96
N LEU A 41 -2.52 18.65 8.20
CA LEU A 41 -2.50 18.73 6.73
C LEU A 41 -3.53 17.81 6.08
N MET A 42 -4.04 16.79 6.78
CA MET A 42 -4.91 15.76 6.17
C MET A 42 -6.22 16.34 5.61
N PRO A 43 -6.93 17.25 6.30
CA PRO A 43 -8.10 17.93 5.73
C PRO A 43 -7.78 18.65 4.41
N SER A 44 -6.66 19.37 4.35
CA SER A 44 -6.26 20.06 3.13
C SER A 44 -5.91 19.06 2.01
N LEU A 45 -5.18 17.98 2.35
CA LEU A 45 -4.81 16.95 1.39
C LEU A 45 -6.05 16.27 0.78
N SER A 46 -7.06 15.97 1.58
CA SER A 46 -8.31 15.33 1.12
C SER A 46 -9.07 16.11 0.05
N ARG A 47 -8.97 17.44 0.04
CA ARG A 47 -9.60 18.27 -1.00
C ARG A 47 -8.95 18.11 -2.38
N HIS A 48 -7.76 17.52 -2.43
CA HIS A 48 -6.97 17.36 -3.65
C HIS A 48 -6.84 15.89 -4.06
N THR A 49 -7.54 14.97 -3.37
CA THR A 49 -7.43 13.51 -3.57
C THR A 49 -8.79 12.87 -3.41
N ASN A 50 -9.19 11.98 -4.31
CA ASN A 50 -10.45 11.27 -4.21
C ASN A 50 -10.37 10.07 -3.26
N ASN A 51 -9.19 9.45 -3.16
CA ASN A 51 -8.94 8.38 -2.21
C ASN A 51 -7.74 8.71 -1.32
N MET A 52 -7.97 8.66 -0.01
CA MET A 52 -6.94 8.71 1.01
C MET A 52 -6.91 7.37 1.74
N MET A 53 -5.91 6.55 1.41
CA MET A 53 -5.65 5.28 2.06
C MET A 53 -4.72 5.48 3.25
N LEU A 54 -5.14 4.99 4.41
CA LEU A 54 -4.31 4.89 5.61
C LEU A 54 -3.66 3.50 5.67
N ASP A 55 -2.37 3.42 5.35
CA ASP A 55 -1.54 2.23 5.53
C ASP A 55 -1.03 2.12 6.97
N SER A 56 -0.79 0.92 7.46
CA SER A 56 -0.30 0.67 8.82
C SER A 56 1.06 1.31 9.07
N GLY A 57 1.93 1.36 8.04
CA GLY A 57 3.30 1.82 8.19
C GLY A 57 4.25 0.84 8.87
N SER A 58 3.90 -0.44 8.97
CA SER A 58 4.71 -1.44 9.69
C SER A 58 6.11 -1.64 9.14
N ILE A 59 6.32 -1.49 7.82
CA ILE A 59 7.68 -1.48 7.23
C ILE A 59 8.52 -0.36 7.85
N SER A 60 7.95 0.82 8.07
CA SER A 60 8.64 1.96 8.69
C SER A 60 8.94 1.71 10.16
N ALA A 61 7.99 1.10 10.89
CA ALA A 61 8.18 0.72 12.29
C ALA A 61 9.31 -0.33 12.45
N ILE A 62 9.30 -1.38 11.62
CA ILE A 62 10.37 -2.41 11.60
C ILE A 62 11.73 -1.76 11.30
N ARG A 63 11.77 -0.83 10.33
CA ARG A 63 13.00 -0.09 10.02
C ARG A 63 13.44 0.80 11.18
N ALA A 64 12.55 1.29 12.01
CA ALA A 64 12.89 2.04 13.21
C ALA A 64 13.25 1.14 14.42
N GLY A 65 12.98 -0.17 14.34
CA GLY A 65 13.12 -1.09 15.48
C GLY A 65 12.00 -0.94 16.51
N ASP A 66 10.86 -0.38 16.11
CA ASP A 66 9.74 -0.06 16.98
C ASP A 66 8.71 -1.20 16.98
N THR A 67 8.92 -2.17 17.86
CA THR A 67 8.10 -3.38 17.95
C THR A 67 6.79 -3.16 18.70
N GLU A 68 6.70 -2.10 19.52
CA GLU A 68 5.47 -1.71 20.20
C GLU A 68 4.36 -1.35 19.19
N TRP A 69 4.77 -0.87 18.00
CA TRP A 69 3.84 -0.55 16.92
C TRP A 69 2.92 -1.71 16.54
N PHE A 70 3.35 -2.97 16.71
CA PHE A 70 2.56 -4.15 16.35
C PHE A 70 1.30 -4.36 17.20
N ASN A 71 1.12 -3.56 18.25
CA ASN A 71 -0.07 -3.55 19.10
C ASN A 71 -0.93 -2.29 18.94
N MET A 72 -0.66 -1.43 17.94
CA MET A 72 -1.26 -0.08 17.82
C MET A 72 -2.46 0.01 16.87
N SER A 73 -3.20 -1.08 16.66
CA SER A 73 -4.41 -1.10 15.79
C SER A 73 -5.43 -0.03 16.17
N ASP A 74 -5.63 0.22 17.47
CA ASP A 74 -6.58 1.22 17.95
C ASP A 74 -6.18 2.64 17.54
N TYR A 75 -4.88 2.92 17.44
CA TYR A 75 -4.40 4.22 16.98
C TYR A 75 -4.65 4.41 15.47
N ILE A 76 -4.54 3.36 14.66
CA ILE A 76 -4.95 3.40 13.25
C ILE A 76 -6.44 3.68 13.14
N PHE A 77 -7.27 3.04 13.97
CA PHE A 77 -8.71 3.29 14.00
C PHE A 77 -9.04 4.70 14.48
N TYR A 78 -8.32 5.23 15.45
CA TYR A 78 -8.40 6.63 15.85
C TYR A 78 -8.15 7.57 14.67
N LEU A 79 -7.08 7.33 13.89
CA LEU A 79 -6.80 8.14 12.70
C LEU A 79 -7.94 8.05 11.66
N ALA A 80 -8.43 6.84 11.38
CA ALA A 80 -9.50 6.62 10.41
C ALA A 80 -10.85 7.25 10.82
N ARG A 81 -11.11 7.44 12.11
CA ARG A 81 -12.33 8.12 12.61
C ARG A 81 -12.22 9.65 12.57
N ASN A 82 -11.04 10.19 12.80
CA ASN A 82 -10.85 11.62 13.08
C ASN A 82 -10.27 12.41 11.90
N TYR A 83 -9.82 11.72 10.85
CA TYR A 83 -9.20 12.34 9.68
C TYR A 83 -9.86 11.78 8.40
N PRO A 84 -9.78 12.51 7.27
CA PRO A 84 -10.53 12.21 6.05
C PRO A 84 -9.94 11.03 5.24
N PHE A 85 -9.58 9.94 5.90
CA PHE A 85 -9.21 8.69 5.23
C PHE A 85 -10.49 7.96 4.83
N ASN A 86 -10.59 7.58 3.55
CA ASN A 86 -11.74 6.83 3.04
C ASN A 86 -11.43 5.35 2.80
N ILE A 87 -10.16 4.95 2.94
CA ILE A 87 -9.72 3.57 2.98
C ILE A 87 -8.75 3.41 4.16
N VAL A 88 -8.87 2.33 4.92
CA VAL A 88 -7.97 2.01 6.05
C VAL A 88 -7.51 0.56 5.97
N ALA A 89 -6.21 0.34 6.05
CA ALA A 89 -5.61 -0.98 6.15
C ALA A 89 -5.59 -1.48 7.60
N ASN A 90 -5.68 -2.80 7.80
CA ASN A 90 -5.39 -3.37 9.12
C ASN A 90 -3.91 -3.18 9.46
N LEU A 91 -3.58 -3.24 10.75
CA LEU A 91 -2.18 -3.35 11.18
C LEU A 91 -1.63 -4.70 10.71
N ASP A 92 -0.80 -4.66 9.69
CA ASP A 92 -0.12 -5.83 9.16
C ASP A 92 1.33 -5.88 9.63
N ILE A 93 1.94 -7.06 9.63
CA ILE A 93 3.35 -7.29 9.92
C ILE A 93 3.92 -8.03 8.70
N PRO A 94 4.74 -7.38 7.87
CA PRO A 94 5.24 -7.99 6.64
C PRO A 94 6.36 -9.01 6.92
N PHE A 95 6.39 -10.06 6.12
CA PHE A 95 7.46 -11.04 6.05
C PHE A 95 8.59 -10.50 5.16
N ILE A 96 9.59 -9.88 5.79
CA ILE A 96 10.71 -9.24 5.08
C ILE A 96 11.80 -10.27 4.77
N ARG A 97 12.05 -10.52 3.48
CA ARG A 97 13.11 -11.44 3.01
C ARG A 97 14.53 -10.85 3.05
N SER A 98 14.67 -9.53 3.11
CA SER A 98 15.99 -8.87 3.01
C SER A 98 16.33 -8.02 4.24
N GLY A 99 17.29 -8.48 5.05
CA GLY A 99 18.18 -7.61 5.83
C GLY A 99 18.12 -7.72 7.36
N LYS A 100 19.23 -7.23 7.98
CA LYS A 100 19.71 -7.32 9.38
C LYS A 100 18.74 -6.92 10.52
N LYS A 101 17.48 -6.59 10.24
CA LYS A 101 16.52 -6.15 11.26
C LYS A 101 15.53 -7.27 11.53
N ARG A 102 15.69 -7.91 12.68
CA ARG A 102 14.84 -9.01 13.13
C ARG A 102 13.56 -8.43 13.71
N ILE A 103 12.43 -8.90 13.19
CA ILE A 103 11.18 -8.89 13.94
C ILE A 103 11.39 -9.93 15.06
N PRO A 104 11.17 -9.59 16.34
CA PRO A 104 11.41 -10.51 17.46
C PRO A 104 10.30 -11.57 17.59
N LEU A 105 9.66 -11.94 16.48
CA LEU A 105 8.54 -12.85 16.41
C LEU A 105 8.85 -13.89 15.34
N ASN A 106 8.45 -15.14 15.60
CA ASN A 106 8.54 -16.21 14.62
C ASN A 106 7.41 -16.12 13.58
N ARG A 107 7.47 -16.96 12.54
CA ARG A 107 6.49 -16.96 11.44
C ARG A 107 5.05 -17.12 11.94
N ASP A 108 4.80 -18.06 12.84
CA ASP A 108 3.44 -18.37 13.30
C ASP A 108 2.87 -17.27 14.20
N GLU A 109 3.71 -16.63 15.01
CA GLU A 109 3.34 -15.44 15.80
C GLU A 109 2.96 -14.27 14.89
N ILE A 110 3.76 -14.00 13.85
CA ILE A 110 3.47 -12.96 12.85
C ILE A 110 2.16 -13.27 12.13
N LEU A 111 1.96 -14.52 11.72
CA LEU A 111 0.75 -14.95 11.02
C LEU A 111 -0.49 -14.77 11.90
N LYS A 112 -0.42 -15.20 13.17
CA LYS A 112 -1.49 -15.05 14.15
C LYS A 112 -1.85 -13.58 14.38
N LEU A 113 -0.86 -12.71 14.61
CA LEU A 113 -1.11 -11.27 14.79
C LEU A 113 -1.72 -10.63 13.56
N ASN A 114 -1.29 -11.02 12.35
CA ASN A 114 -1.89 -10.53 11.11
C ASN A 114 -3.37 -10.90 10.99
N ILE A 115 -3.74 -12.14 11.33
CA ILE A 115 -5.12 -12.60 11.36
C ILE A 115 -5.92 -11.81 12.41
N GLU A 116 -5.42 -11.72 13.65
CA GLU A 116 -6.08 -11.00 14.73
C GLU A 116 -6.31 -9.52 14.39
N ASN A 117 -5.33 -8.84 13.80
CA ASN A 117 -5.45 -7.45 13.40
C ASN A 117 -6.40 -7.26 12.22
N ALA A 118 -6.43 -8.19 11.26
CA ALA A 118 -7.42 -8.20 10.19
C ALA A 118 -8.84 -8.35 10.75
N LEU A 119 -9.05 -9.27 11.69
CA LEU A 119 -10.34 -9.46 12.36
C LEU A 119 -10.76 -8.25 13.20
N LYS A 120 -9.81 -7.59 13.89
CA LYS A 120 -10.08 -6.33 14.61
C LYS A 120 -10.61 -5.26 13.65
N LEU A 121 -9.99 -5.09 12.48
CA LEU A 121 -10.48 -4.13 11.49
C LEU A 121 -11.84 -4.55 10.92
N LEU A 122 -12.03 -5.83 10.58
CA LEU A 122 -13.29 -6.37 10.07
C LEU A 122 -14.46 -6.11 11.01
N ASN A 123 -14.26 -6.29 12.31
CA ASN A 123 -15.31 -6.10 13.31
C ASN A 123 -15.45 -4.64 13.79
N SER A 124 -14.56 -3.75 13.37
CA SER A 124 -14.63 -2.32 13.71
C SER A 124 -15.75 -1.61 12.95
N ARG A 125 -16.33 -0.59 13.58
CA ARG A 125 -17.22 0.39 12.93
C ARG A 125 -16.40 1.63 12.61
N LEU A 126 -16.05 1.79 11.33
CA LEU A 126 -15.29 2.92 10.81
C LEU A 126 -16.03 3.49 9.59
N PRO A 127 -15.96 4.82 9.37
CA PRO A 127 -16.54 5.44 8.17
C PRO A 127 -15.76 5.09 6.90
N ALA A 128 -14.47 4.75 7.04
CA ALA A 128 -13.60 4.35 5.93
C ALA A 128 -13.88 2.91 5.49
N ARG A 129 -13.72 2.64 4.19
CA ARG A 129 -13.71 1.28 3.64
C ARG A 129 -12.51 0.50 4.20
N LYS A 130 -12.72 -0.79 4.43
CA LYS A 130 -11.71 -1.67 5.04
C LYS A 130 -10.85 -2.32 3.96
N LEU A 131 -9.54 -2.19 4.10
CA LEU A 131 -8.54 -2.88 3.30
C LEU A 131 -7.92 -3.99 4.17
N ILE A 132 -8.28 -5.24 3.88
CA ILE A 132 -7.78 -6.40 4.61
C ILE A 132 -6.53 -6.94 3.90
N VAL A 133 -5.37 -6.72 4.51
CA VAL A 133 -4.07 -7.07 3.96
C VAL A 133 -3.69 -8.49 4.38
N LEU A 134 -3.65 -9.39 3.42
CA LEU A 134 -3.07 -10.72 3.57
C LEU A 134 -1.55 -10.62 3.56
N GLN A 135 -0.91 -11.35 4.46
CA GLN A 135 0.55 -11.43 4.61
C GLN A 135 0.99 -12.89 4.61
N GLY A 136 2.20 -13.14 4.12
CA GLY A 136 2.77 -14.48 4.14
C GLY A 136 4.24 -14.51 3.77
N GLU A 137 4.98 -15.44 4.36
CA GLU A 137 6.35 -15.80 3.96
C GLU A 137 6.34 -16.73 2.75
N LYS A 138 5.40 -17.68 2.74
CA LYS A 138 5.15 -18.62 1.65
C LYS A 138 3.68 -18.55 1.20
N LYS A 139 3.37 -19.18 0.07
CA LYS A 139 2.03 -19.19 -0.52
C LYS A 139 0.97 -19.67 0.48
N ASP A 140 1.24 -20.76 1.20
CA ASP A 140 0.31 -21.36 2.17
C ASP A 140 -0.13 -20.37 3.27
N ASP A 141 0.71 -19.40 3.64
CA ASP A 141 0.38 -18.45 4.69
C ASP A 141 -0.78 -17.54 4.28
N TYR A 142 -0.81 -17.12 3.01
CA TYR A 142 -1.92 -16.34 2.45
C TYR A 142 -3.21 -17.16 2.45
N ILE A 143 -3.11 -18.45 2.14
CA ILE A 143 -4.24 -19.38 2.14
C ILE A 143 -4.78 -19.56 3.57
N ILE A 144 -3.90 -19.80 4.54
CA ILE A 144 -4.27 -19.92 5.96
C ILE A 144 -5.00 -18.67 6.44
N MET A 145 -4.45 -17.48 6.18
CA MET A 145 -5.11 -16.23 6.55
C MET A 145 -6.48 -16.12 5.90
N LEU A 146 -6.56 -16.39 4.61
CA LEU A 146 -7.78 -16.23 3.84
C LEU A 146 -8.88 -17.19 4.30
N GLU A 147 -8.55 -18.46 4.52
CA GLU A 147 -9.49 -19.45 5.04
C GLU A 147 -9.99 -19.11 6.44
N GLU A 148 -9.12 -18.56 7.30
CA GLU A 148 -9.56 -18.09 8.61
C GLU A 148 -10.53 -16.91 8.49
N LEU A 149 -10.22 -15.92 7.65
CA LEU A 149 -11.08 -14.75 7.44
C LEU A 149 -12.45 -15.12 6.85
N LYS A 150 -12.50 -16.10 5.94
CA LYS A 150 -13.75 -16.62 5.34
C LYS A 150 -14.72 -17.24 6.35
N ARG A 151 -14.25 -17.66 7.52
CA ARG A 151 -15.12 -18.17 8.61
C ARG A 151 -15.97 -17.07 9.24
N HIS A 152 -15.68 -15.81 8.98
CA HIS A 152 -16.38 -14.67 9.53
C HIS A 152 -17.33 -14.04 8.50
N ARG A 153 -18.63 -13.99 8.82
CA ARG A 153 -19.66 -13.37 7.95
C ARG A 153 -19.32 -11.93 7.54
N SER A 154 -18.70 -11.18 8.44
CA SER A 154 -18.22 -9.81 8.17
C SER A 154 -17.26 -9.73 6.98
N PHE A 155 -16.58 -10.82 6.61
CA PHE A 155 -15.69 -10.88 5.46
C PHE A 155 -16.40 -11.36 4.18
N THR A 156 -17.31 -12.33 4.28
CA THR A 156 -17.99 -12.92 3.12
C THR A 156 -19.13 -12.07 2.58
N ASP A 157 -19.85 -11.39 3.48
CA ASP A 157 -21.10 -10.71 3.14
C ASP A 157 -20.88 -9.22 2.82
N ASP A 158 -19.75 -8.66 3.26
CA ASP A 158 -19.41 -7.25 3.03
C ASP A 158 -18.65 -7.07 1.70
N HIS A 159 -19.41 -6.78 0.66
CA HIS A 159 -18.88 -6.49 -0.68
C HIS A 159 -18.09 -5.16 -0.79
N THR A 160 -17.99 -4.37 0.29
CA THR A 160 -17.23 -3.11 0.29
C THR A 160 -15.76 -3.30 0.64
N ILE A 161 -15.39 -4.46 1.20
CA ILE A 161 -14.03 -4.83 1.57
C ILE A 161 -13.11 -4.81 0.35
N ILE A 162 -11.93 -4.24 0.55
CA ILE A 162 -10.81 -4.28 -0.38
C ILE A 162 -9.85 -5.36 0.13
N LEU A 163 -9.42 -6.25 -0.76
CA LEU A 163 -8.40 -7.25 -0.44
C LEU A 163 -7.01 -6.70 -0.75
N GLY A 164 -6.11 -6.70 0.23
CA GLY A 164 -4.71 -6.34 0.07
C GLY A 164 -3.82 -7.58 0.04
N ILE A 165 -2.76 -7.56 -0.76
CA ILE A 165 -1.73 -8.61 -0.79
C ILE A 165 -0.38 -7.96 -0.50
N GLY A 166 0.11 -8.20 0.72
CA GLY A 166 1.38 -7.69 1.23
C GLY A 166 2.56 -8.64 0.99
N SER A 167 3.74 -8.29 1.54
CA SER A 167 4.96 -9.11 1.51
C SER A 167 5.41 -9.62 0.14
N LEU A 168 5.07 -8.90 -0.93
CA LEU A 168 5.46 -9.23 -2.30
C LEU A 168 6.84 -8.68 -2.69
N ILE A 169 7.27 -7.60 -2.02
CA ILE A 169 8.56 -6.94 -2.29
C ILE A 169 9.72 -7.89 -1.96
N GLY A 170 10.69 -8.00 -2.88
CA GLY A 170 11.88 -8.84 -2.72
C GLY A 170 11.68 -10.30 -3.16
N ARG A 171 10.48 -10.68 -3.60
CA ARG A 171 10.22 -11.99 -4.22
C ARG A 171 10.64 -12.01 -5.69
N ARG A 172 10.86 -13.22 -6.22
CA ARG A 172 10.92 -13.43 -7.67
C ARG A 172 9.55 -13.10 -8.26
N TRP A 173 9.52 -12.59 -9.50
CA TRP A 173 8.28 -12.15 -10.10
C TRP A 173 7.31 -13.30 -10.38
N GLY A 174 7.81 -14.45 -10.85
CA GLY A 174 6.98 -15.65 -11.03
C GLY A 174 6.27 -16.09 -9.74
N GLU A 175 6.99 -16.10 -8.62
CA GLU A 175 6.40 -16.39 -7.30
C GLU A 175 5.34 -15.34 -6.89
N THR A 176 5.56 -14.06 -7.22
CA THR A 176 4.57 -13.01 -6.96
C THR A 176 3.29 -13.23 -7.75
N ILE A 177 3.42 -13.59 -9.03
CA ILE A 177 2.28 -13.93 -9.91
C ILE A 177 1.51 -15.13 -9.35
N GLU A 178 2.20 -16.18 -8.92
CA GLU A 178 1.57 -17.38 -8.34
C GLU A 178 0.76 -17.06 -7.09
N ILE A 179 1.32 -16.28 -6.16
CA ILE A 179 0.61 -15.87 -4.94
C ILE A 179 -0.65 -15.07 -5.28
N ILE A 180 -0.54 -14.09 -6.19
CA ILE A 180 -1.69 -13.27 -6.58
C ILE A 180 -2.76 -14.14 -7.25
N ARG A 181 -2.35 -15.05 -8.16
CA ARG A 181 -3.27 -15.96 -8.86
C ARG A 181 -4.03 -16.84 -7.87
N GLU A 182 -3.33 -17.46 -6.93
CA GLU A 182 -3.94 -18.33 -5.92
C GLU A 182 -4.97 -17.56 -5.06
N VAL A 183 -4.60 -16.39 -4.57
CA VAL A 183 -5.51 -15.54 -3.78
C VAL A 183 -6.74 -15.13 -4.60
N ARG A 184 -6.57 -14.87 -5.91
CA ARG A 184 -7.67 -14.55 -6.83
C ARG A 184 -8.58 -15.74 -7.12
N GLU A 185 -8.04 -16.95 -7.23
CA GLU A 185 -8.80 -18.18 -7.41
C GLU A 185 -9.64 -18.51 -6.17
N LEU A 186 -9.12 -18.26 -4.98
CA LEU A 186 -9.83 -18.47 -3.71
C LEU A 186 -10.87 -17.38 -3.40
N LEU A 187 -10.80 -16.22 -4.05
CA LEU A 187 -11.75 -15.11 -3.95
C LEU A 187 -12.06 -14.48 -5.33
N PRO A 188 -12.72 -15.22 -6.23
CA PRO A 188 -12.97 -14.74 -7.60
C PRO A 188 -13.86 -13.49 -7.60
N CYS A 189 -14.77 -13.40 -6.64
CA CYS A 189 -15.75 -12.31 -6.48
C CYS A 189 -15.19 -11.06 -5.78
N ALA A 190 -13.95 -11.08 -5.28
CA ALA A 190 -13.36 -9.89 -4.67
C ALA A 190 -13.26 -8.78 -5.73
N ARG A 191 -14.11 -7.75 -5.59
CA ARG A 191 -14.22 -6.66 -6.57
C ARG A 191 -13.01 -5.75 -6.57
N TRP A 192 -12.35 -5.59 -5.43
CA TRP A 192 -11.19 -4.70 -5.27
C TRP A 192 -10.01 -5.46 -4.69
N VAL A 193 -8.91 -5.52 -5.44
CA VAL A 193 -7.66 -6.17 -5.03
C VAL A 193 -6.50 -5.19 -5.17
N HIS A 194 -5.77 -5.01 -4.08
CA HIS A 194 -4.62 -4.13 -3.97
C HIS A 194 -3.33 -4.94 -3.76
N THR A 195 -2.28 -4.67 -4.52
CA THR A 195 -0.96 -5.28 -4.32
C THR A 195 0.07 -4.27 -3.84
N PHE A 196 0.74 -4.57 -2.73
CA PHE A 196 1.63 -3.62 -2.09
C PHE A 196 3.05 -3.63 -2.70
N GLY A 197 3.53 -2.46 -3.10
CA GLY A 197 4.92 -2.17 -3.47
C GLY A 197 5.44 -2.82 -4.77
N VAL A 198 4.55 -3.34 -5.62
CA VAL A 198 4.91 -4.03 -6.87
C VAL A 198 4.47 -3.30 -8.14
N GLY A 199 3.93 -2.08 -8.03
CA GLY A 199 3.40 -1.28 -9.13
C GLY A 199 4.43 -0.65 -10.08
N SER A 200 5.52 -1.33 -10.44
CA SER A 200 6.42 -0.83 -11.47
C SER A 200 5.80 -0.95 -12.86
N GLY A 201 6.07 0.00 -13.77
CA GLY A 201 5.44 0.06 -15.10
C GLY A 201 5.52 -1.25 -15.89
N ARG A 202 6.65 -1.97 -15.80
CA ARG A 202 6.86 -3.27 -16.46
C ARG A 202 5.96 -4.39 -15.94
N ARG A 203 5.47 -4.29 -14.70
CA ARG A 203 4.66 -5.31 -14.02
C ARG A 203 3.16 -5.08 -14.16
N ILE A 204 2.76 -3.87 -14.54
CA ILE A 204 1.35 -3.48 -14.66
C ILE A 204 0.55 -4.43 -15.58
N PRO A 205 1.02 -4.81 -16.78
CA PRO A 205 0.24 -5.70 -17.66
C PRO A 205 -0.09 -7.04 -16.99
N ASP A 206 0.87 -7.66 -16.31
CA ASP A 206 0.67 -8.92 -15.60
C ASP A 206 -0.34 -8.75 -14.44
N LEU A 207 -0.23 -7.66 -13.68
CA LEU A 207 -1.17 -7.34 -12.59
C LEU A 207 -2.60 -7.16 -13.11
N VAL A 208 -2.77 -6.47 -14.25
CA VAL A 208 -4.07 -6.31 -14.91
C VAL A 208 -4.61 -7.66 -15.38
N GLY A 209 -3.77 -8.51 -15.98
CA GLY A 209 -4.14 -9.88 -16.39
C GLY A 209 -4.58 -10.76 -15.22
N LEU A 210 -4.04 -10.51 -14.02
CA LEU A 210 -4.45 -11.17 -12.78
C LEU A 210 -5.66 -10.52 -12.09
N LYS A 211 -6.34 -9.57 -12.75
CA LYS A 211 -7.50 -8.84 -12.23
C LYS A 211 -7.19 -8.07 -10.94
N VAL A 212 -5.93 -7.61 -10.76
CA VAL A 212 -5.57 -6.67 -9.70
C VAL A 212 -6.14 -5.29 -10.04
N THR A 213 -6.90 -4.71 -9.11
CA THR A 213 -7.56 -3.43 -9.36
C THR A 213 -6.75 -2.24 -8.91
N SER A 214 -5.80 -2.43 -7.98
CA SER A 214 -4.92 -1.37 -7.54
C SER A 214 -3.55 -1.84 -7.07
N THR A 215 -2.56 -0.95 -7.08
CA THR A 215 -1.21 -1.23 -6.59
C THR A 215 -0.53 0.04 -6.14
N ASP A 216 0.45 -0.05 -5.24
CA ASP A 216 1.31 1.09 -4.90
C ASP A 216 2.77 0.90 -5.33
N THR A 217 3.46 2.03 -5.46
CA THR A 217 4.90 2.03 -5.65
C THR A 217 5.57 3.25 -5.02
N ALA A 218 6.64 3.01 -4.25
CA ALA A 218 7.56 4.04 -3.80
C ALA A 218 8.66 4.34 -4.84
N TYR A 219 8.74 3.53 -5.92
CA TYR A 219 9.80 3.57 -6.92
C TYR A 219 9.89 4.95 -7.60
N ALA A 220 8.77 5.57 -7.93
CA ALA A 220 8.71 6.91 -8.53
C ALA A 220 9.34 7.98 -7.63
N SER A 221 8.99 7.97 -6.35
CA SER A 221 9.53 8.92 -5.36
C SER A 221 11.02 8.70 -5.11
N ILE A 222 11.43 7.43 -4.98
CA ILE A 222 12.84 7.06 -4.73
C ILE A 222 13.70 7.45 -5.94
N ILE A 223 13.29 7.13 -7.16
CA ILE A 223 14.06 7.39 -8.37
C ILE A 223 14.17 8.87 -8.71
N SER A 224 13.10 9.64 -8.48
CA SER A 224 13.13 11.09 -8.65
C SER A 224 14.15 11.74 -7.71
N ASN A 225 14.28 11.24 -6.47
CA ASN A 225 15.33 11.69 -5.54
C ASN A 225 16.76 11.37 -6.01
N TYR A 226 16.93 10.44 -6.95
CA TYR A 226 18.22 10.11 -7.58
C TYR A 226 18.44 10.79 -8.94
N GLY A 227 17.61 11.78 -9.31
CA GLY A 227 17.73 12.51 -10.57
C GLY A 227 17.47 11.64 -11.79
N LYS A 228 16.59 10.65 -11.66
CA LYS A 228 16.20 9.72 -12.73
C LYS A 228 14.73 9.89 -13.07
N VAL A 229 14.36 9.63 -14.32
CA VAL A 229 12.98 9.62 -14.81
C VAL A 229 12.57 8.18 -15.14
N ILE A 230 11.35 7.79 -14.77
CA ILE A 230 10.78 6.48 -15.10
C ILE A 230 10.15 6.53 -16.48
N LEU A 231 10.46 5.53 -17.30
CA LEU A 231 9.86 5.27 -18.60
C LEU A 231 9.16 3.90 -18.55
N PRO A 232 8.20 3.62 -19.45
CA PRO A 232 7.51 2.32 -19.51
C PRO A 232 8.47 1.12 -19.56
N TYR A 233 9.63 1.30 -20.18
CA TYR A 233 10.66 0.28 -20.39
C TYR A 233 11.88 0.44 -19.48
N GLY A 234 11.91 1.32 -18.48
CA GLY A 234 13.08 1.44 -17.60
C GLY A 234 13.19 2.78 -16.86
N SER A 235 14.42 3.17 -16.51
CA SER A 235 14.69 4.51 -15.97
C SER A 235 15.94 5.10 -16.60
N ILE A 236 15.95 6.41 -16.85
CA ILE A 236 17.08 7.15 -17.42
C ILE A 236 17.57 8.16 -16.38
N LYS A 237 18.89 8.31 -16.25
CA LYS A 237 19.52 9.33 -15.40
C LYS A 237 19.57 10.66 -16.15
N LEU A 238 19.05 11.72 -15.56
CA LEU A 238 19.15 13.05 -16.14
C LEU A 238 20.61 13.55 -16.06
N PRO A 239 21.11 14.24 -17.10
CA PRO A 239 22.46 14.81 -17.09
C PRO A 239 22.61 15.87 -16.00
N LYS A 240 23.78 15.87 -15.32
CA LYS A 240 24.09 16.72 -14.15
C LYS A 240 23.90 18.22 -14.41
N GLU A 241 24.07 18.67 -15.65
CA GLU A 241 24.02 20.09 -16.03
C GLU A 241 22.61 20.69 -16.02
N ARG A 242 21.56 19.87 -15.90
CA ARG A 242 20.17 20.33 -15.67
C ARG A 242 19.76 20.35 -14.20
N ASN A 243 20.71 20.18 -13.26
CA ASN A 243 20.44 20.29 -11.82
C ASN A 243 20.29 21.74 -11.31
N TYR A 244 20.36 22.76 -12.18
CA TYR A 244 20.21 24.18 -11.83
C TYR A 244 18.82 24.59 -11.35
N TYR A 245 17.81 23.70 -11.42
CA TYR A 245 16.48 23.94 -10.85
C TYR A 245 16.32 23.50 -9.37
N GLN A 246 17.43 23.21 -8.66
CA GLN A 246 17.39 22.85 -7.24
C GLN A 246 17.39 24.04 -6.26
N GLY A 247 17.42 25.29 -6.74
CA GLY A 247 17.60 26.48 -5.89
C GLY A 247 16.37 27.34 -5.60
N THR A 248 15.40 27.50 -6.53
CA THR A 248 14.42 28.61 -6.41
C THR A 248 13.02 28.30 -6.96
N LEU A 249 12.72 27.03 -7.21
CA LEU A 249 11.36 26.54 -7.46
C LEU A 249 11.21 25.31 -6.57
N MET A 250 10.34 25.34 -5.56
CA MET A 250 9.93 24.11 -4.87
C MET A 250 9.40 23.17 -5.96
N PRO A 251 10.12 22.12 -6.37
CA PRO A 251 9.74 21.40 -7.56
C PRO A 251 8.54 20.55 -7.19
N LEU A 252 7.39 20.90 -7.76
CA LEU A 252 6.35 19.97 -8.17
C LEU A 252 7.02 18.88 -9.03
N ASN A 253 7.63 17.91 -8.36
CA ASN A 253 8.19 16.72 -9.02
C ASN A 253 7.01 15.82 -9.40
N MET A 254 6.40 16.15 -10.53
CA MET A 254 5.37 15.33 -11.16
C MET A 254 6.00 14.04 -11.69
N ALA A 255 5.58 12.90 -11.14
CA ALA A 255 5.70 11.62 -11.79
C ALA A 255 4.34 11.26 -12.39
N THR A 256 4.28 11.24 -13.71
CA THR A 256 3.14 10.78 -14.52
C THR A 256 3.22 9.27 -14.64
N ILE A 257 2.17 8.52 -14.25
CA ILE A 257 2.04 7.09 -14.60
C ILE A 257 0.63 6.80 -15.12
N THR A 258 0.67 6.04 -16.21
CA THR A 258 -0.31 5.66 -17.23
C THR A 258 -1.60 5.01 -16.71
N GLN A 259 -2.74 5.46 -17.22
CA GLN A 259 -3.99 4.68 -17.22
C GLN A 259 -3.93 3.59 -18.28
N ILE A 260 -4.23 2.36 -17.89
CA ILE A 260 -4.76 1.32 -18.79
C ILE A 260 -6.20 1.07 -18.32
N THR A 261 -7.14 1.48 -19.16
CA THR A 261 -8.57 1.17 -19.01
C THR A 261 -8.73 -0.33 -19.30
N PRO A 262 -9.25 -1.15 -18.37
CA PRO A 262 -9.77 -2.45 -18.76
C PRO A 262 -10.98 -2.21 -19.66
N LEU A 263 -11.00 -2.87 -20.82
CA LEU A 263 -12.23 -3.04 -21.58
C LEU A 263 -13.30 -3.65 -20.67
N SER A 264 -14.53 -3.16 -20.80
CA SER A 264 -15.71 -3.64 -20.09
C SER A 264 -15.76 -5.16 -20.07
N CYS A 265 -16.06 -5.73 -18.92
CA CYS A 265 -16.55 -7.09 -18.86
C CYS A 265 -17.99 -7.06 -19.35
N ASP A 266 -18.19 -7.39 -20.62
CA ASP A 266 -19.37 -8.18 -21.02
C ASP A 266 -19.02 -9.67 -20.80
#